data_AF-A0A8B9VTB0-F1
#
_entry.id   AF-A0A8B9VTB0-F1
#
_cell.length_a   1.000
_cell.length_b   1.000
_cell.length_c   1.000
_cell.angle_alpha   90.00
_cell.angle_beta   90.00
_cell.angle_gamma   90.00
#
_symmetry.space_group_name_H-M   'P 1'
#
loop_
_entity.id
_entity.type
_entity.pdbx_description
1 polymer ?
#
loop_
_entity_poly.entity_id
_entity_poly.type
_entity_poly.pdbx_seq_one_letter_code
_entity_poly.pdbx_strand_id
1 'polypeptide(L)'
;MHDFRRTVKEVIRVVKVCESTLRKRLTEFEDTPTSQLTIDEFMKIDLEEECDPPSFTAGQKKLKIQQLEKALSKKLEDFEGEISSYQDEIEIELENSRPKAKESLLGPLPTAASLGITESIKDSRKS
;
A
#
# COMPACT_ATOMS: atom_id res chain seq x y z
N MET A 1 -37.96 10.90 14.73
CA MET A 1 -38.80 9.75 15.10
C MET A 1 -39.53 10.04 16.41
N HIS A 2 -38.88 10.51 17.49
CA HIS A 2 -39.62 10.82 18.73
C HIS A 2 -39.02 11.97 19.57
N ASP A 3 -38.09 12.76 19.03
CA ASP A 3 -37.40 13.90 19.69
C ASP A 3 -36.74 13.64 21.05
N PHE A 4 -36.68 12.38 21.48
CA PHE A 4 -35.95 11.95 22.67
C PHE A 4 -34.54 11.50 22.30
N ARG A 5 -33.55 12.16 22.89
CA ARG A 5 -32.16 11.70 22.85
C ARG A 5 -31.98 10.59 23.90
N ARG A 6 -31.39 9.49 23.47
CA ARG A 6 -31.00 8.36 24.32
C ARG A 6 -29.52 8.10 24.15
N THR A 7 -28.87 7.70 25.23
CA THR A 7 -27.47 7.26 25.18
C THR A 7 -27.40 5.78 24.89
N VAL A 8 -26.29 5.35 24.28
CA VAL A 8 -25.98 3.93 24.03
C VAL A 8 -26.06 3.10 25.32
N LYS A 9 -25.62 3.66 26.46
CA LYS A 9 -25.67 3.00 27.78
C LYS A 9 -27.10 2.74 28.26
N GLU A 10 -28.02 3.67 28.05
CA GLU A 10 -29.43 3.50 28.43
C GLU A 10 -30.09 2.37 27.64
N VAL A 11 -29.79 2.27 26.34
CA VAL A 11 -30.31 1.20 25.48
C VAL A 11 -29.77 -0.15 25.93
N ILE A 12 -28.45 -0.28 26.04
CA ILE A 12 -27.77 -1.53 26.42
C ILE A 12 -28.26 -2.05 27.78
N ARG A 13 -28.49 -1.15 28.74
CA ARG A 13 -28.99 -1.51 30.07
C ARG A 13 -30.32 -2.26 29.99
N VAL A 14 -31.17 -1.97 29.00
CA VAL A 14 -32.47 -2.61 28.81
C VAL A 14 -32.36 -3.85 27.94
N VAL A 15 -31.72 -3.76 26.76
CA VAL A 15 -31.70 -4.85 25.77
C VAL A 15 -30.67 -5.95 26.07
N LYS A 16 -29.75 -5.72 27.02
CA LYS A 16 -28.74 -6.69 27.47
C LYS A 16 -27.85 -7.25 26.35
N VAL A 17 -27.47 -6.41 25.38
CA VAL A 17 -26.50 -6.76 24.33
C VAL A 17 -25.16 -6.05 24.58
N CYS A 18 -24.07 -6.59 24.03
CA CYS A 18 -22.77 -5.92 24.09
C CYS A 18 -22.79 -4.60 23.32
N GLU A 19 -22.06 -3.60 23.82
CA GLU A 19 -21.92 -2.30 23.15
C GLU A 19 -21.35 -2.43 21.73
N SER A 20 -20.35 -3.30 21.56
CA SER A 20 -19.76 -3.60 20.26
C SER A 20 -20.78 -4.15 19.27
N THR A 21 -21.71 -4.99 19.72
CA THR A 21 -22.77 -5.55 18.88
C THR A 21 -23.75 -4.48 18.42
N LEU A 22 -24.18 -3.59 19.33
CA LEU A 22 -25.07 -2.48 18.97
C LEU A 22 -24.41 -1.54 17.97
N ARG A 23 -23.15 -1.15 18.21
CA ARG A 23 -22.36 -0.32 17.28
C ARG A 23 -22.23 -0.99 15.92
N LYS A 24 -21.92 -2.28 15.88
CA LYS A 24 -21.80 -3.04 14.63
C LYS A 24 -23.11 -3.03 13.84
N ARG A 25 -24.26 -3.22 14.48
CA ARG A 25 -25.57 -3.16 13.83
C ARG A 25 -25.91 -1.76 13.31
N LEU A 26 -25.51 -0.70 14.04
CA LEU A 26 -25.71 0.68 13.58
C LEU A 26 -24.85 0.99 12.34
N THR A 27 -23.60 0.52 12.31
CA THR A 27 -22.75 0.63 11.11
C THR A 27 -23.31 -0.18 9.94
N GLU A 28 -23.78 -1.40 10.16
CA GLU A 28 -24.43 -2.19 9.11
C GLU A 28 -25.72 -1.52 8.60
N PHE A 29 -26.47 -0.82 9.46
CA PHE A 29 -27.64 -0.03 9.05
C PHE A 29 -27.23 1.19 8.21
N GLU A 30 -26.13 1.87 8.53
CA GLU A 30 -25.61 2.99 7.74
C GLU A 30 -25.32 2.60 6.29
N ASP A 31 -24.89 1.37 6.04
CA ASP A 31 -24.63 0.84 4.69
C ASP A 31 -25.91 0.56 3.87
N THR A 32 -27.10 0.64 4.48
CA THR A 32 -28.37 0.40 3.78
C THR A 32 -28.88 1.67 3.09
N PRO A 33 -29.62 1.57 1.96
CA PRO A 33 -30.20 2.74 1.29
C PRO A 33 -31.12 3.56 2.19
N THR A 34 -31.81 2.89 3.12
CA THR A 34 -32.72 3.49 4.10
C THR A 34 -32.03 4.51 5.01
N SER A 35 -30.73 4.36 5.29
CA SER A 35 -29.99 5.26 6.17
C SER A 35 -29.89 6.69 5.63
N GLN A 36 -30.03 6.84 4.30
CA GLN A 36 -29.94 8.10 3.58
C GLN A 36 -31.26 8.87 3.56
N LEU A 37 -32.36 8.23 3.97
CA LEU A 37 -33.68 8.85 3.99
C LEU A 37 -33.82 9.80 5.19
N THR A 38 -34.55 10.90 4.98
CA THR A 38 -35.05 11.69 6.09
C THR A 38 -36.06 10.89 6.91
N ILE A 39 -36.31 11.32 8.15
CA ILE A 39 -37.28 10.68 9.04
C ILE A 39 -38.68 10.65 8.40
N ASP A 40 -39.05 11.72 7.69
CA ASP A 40 -40.35 11.83 7.04
C ASP A 40 -40.48 10.91 5.83
N GLU A 41 -39.42 10.76 5.05
CA GLU A 41 -39.38 9.83 3.91
C GLU A 41 -39.43 8.38 4.39
N PHE A 42 -38.64 8.04 5.41
CA PHE A 42 -38.62 6.71 6.00
C PHE A 42 -39.99 6.24 6.49
N MET A 43 -40.85 7.16 6.95
CA MET A 43 -42.20 6.85 7.42
C MET A 43 -43.26 6.73 6.31
N LYS A 44 -42.95 7.21 5.09
CA LYS A 44 -43.91 7.33 3.98
C LYS A 44 -43.60 6.41 2.82
N ILE A 45 -42.34 6.04 2.65
CA ILE A 45 -41.83 5.31 1.48
C ILE A 45 -41.40 3.93 1.94
N ASP A 46 -41.85 2.91 1.23
CA ASP A 46 -41.29 1.57 1.32
C ASP A 46 -40.31 1.38 0.16
N LEU A 47 -39.13 0.82 0.45
CA LEU A 47 -38.12 0.55 -0.58
C LEU A 47 -38.28 -0.89 -1.05
N GLU A 48 -38.41 -1.08 -2.36
CA GLU A 48 -38.51 -2.42 -2.97
C GLU A 48 -37.15 -3.14 -3.05
N GLU A 49 -36.05 -2.45 -2.76
CA GLU A 49 -34.69 -3.00 -2.86
C GLU A 49 -34.39 -3.97 -1.71
N GLU A 50 -34.14 -5.23 -2.05
CA GLU A 50 -33.66 -6.24 -1.10
C GLU A 50 -32.15 -6.10 -0.89
N CYS A 51 -31.73 -6.14 0.38
CA CYS A 51 -30.31 -6.12 0.75
C CYS A 51 -29.82 -7.51 1.20
N ASP A 52 -28.67 -7.91 0.68
CA ASP A 52 -28.01 -9.15 1.08
C ASP A 52 -27.51 -9.10 2.54
N PRO A 53 -27.44 -10.25 3.23
CA PRO A 53 -26.87 -10.31 4.57
C PRO A 53 -25.36 -9.95 4.56
N PRO A 54 -24.82 -9.35 5.63
CA PRO A 54 -23.41 -8.97 5.71
C PRO A 54 -22.42 -10.12 5.48
N SER A 55 -22.80 -11.36 5.77
CA SER A 55 -21.98 -12.54 5.50
C SER A 55 -21.78 -12.77 3.99
N PHE A 56 -22.79 -12.47 3.18
CA PHE A 56 -22.72 -12.60 1.73
C PHE A 56 -21.89 -11.47 1.12
N THR A 57 -22.22 -10.21 1.45
CA THR A 57 -21.51 -9.04 0.93
C THR A 57 -20.04 -9.03 1.35
N ALA A 58 -19.71 -9.43 2.58
CA ALA A 58 -18.33 -9.57 3.02
C ALA A 58 -17.57 -10.65 2.23
N GLY A 59 -18.22 -11.77 1.90
CA GLY A 59 -17.65 -12.82 1.06
C GLY A 59 -17.31 -12.29 -0.34
N GLN A 60 -18.25 -11.59 -0.97
CA GLN A 60 -18.06 -10.98 -2.30
C GLN A 60 -16.94 -9.93 -2.28
N LYS A 61 -16.93 -9.05 -1.27
CA LYS A 61 -15.88 -8.02 -1.11
C LYS A 61 -14.50 -8.64 -0.97
N LYS A 62 -14.36 -9.72 -0.17
CA LYS A 62 -13.11 -10.45 -0.01
C LYS A 62 -12.61 -11.02 -1.35
N LEU A 63 -13.49 -11.66 -2.12
CA LEU A 63 -13.12 -12.20 -3.44
C LEU A 63 -12.68 -11.09 -4.41
N LYS A 64 -13.40 -9.97 -4.43
CA LYS A 64 -13.06 -8.82 -5.29
C LYS A 64 -11.70 -8.21 -4.93
N ILE A 65 -11.40 -8.09 -3.63
CA ILE A 65 -10.10 -7.62 -3.15
C ILE A 65 -8.99 -8.57 -3.62
N GLN A 66 -9.16 -9.89 -3.43
CA GLN A 66 -8.18 -10.88 -3.87
C GLN A 66 -7.91 -10.83 -5.39
N GLN A 67 -8.96 -10.62 -6.19
CA GLN A 67 -8.82 -10.46 -7.64
C GLN A 67 -8.04 -9.20 -8.00
N LEU A 68 -8.31 -8.08 -7.34
CA LEU A 68 -7.60 -6.82 -7.54
C LEU A 68 -6.13 -6.94 -7.15
N GLU A 69 -5.83 -7.54 -6.00
CA GLU A 69 -4.45 -7.80 -5.55
C GLU A 69 -3.67 -8.62 -6.59
N LYS A 70 -4.28 -9.68 -7.13
CA LYS A 70 -3.66 -10.50 -8.16
C LYS A 70 -3.42 -9.72 -9.46
N ALA A 71 -4.38 -8.93 -9.90
CA ALA A 71 -4.23 -8.10 -11.10
C ALA A 71 -3.12 -7.05 -10.92
N LEU A 72 -3.02 -6.46 -9.73
CA LEU A 72 -2.02 -5.46 -9.39
C LEU A 72 -0.62 -6.09 -9.32
N SER A 73 -0.50 -7.29 -8.72
CA SER A 73 0.75 -8.08 -8.70
C SER A 73 1.24 -8.40 -10.11
N LYS A 74 0.35 -8.89 -10.99
CA LYS A 74 0.72 -9.18 -12.38
C LYS A 74 1.22 -7.92 -13.10
N LYS A 75 0.52 -6.81 -12.92
CA LYS A 75 0.91 -5.54 -13.55
C LYS A 75 2.28 -5.06 -13.04
N LEU A 76 2.61 -5.33 -11.78
CA LEU A 76 3.91 -5.01 -11.21
C LEU A 76 5.02 -5.88 -11.82
N GLU A 77 4.77 -7.19 -12.00
CA GLU A 77 5.67 -8.11 -12.70
C GLU A 77 5.92 -7.67 -14.15
N ASP A 78 4.87 -7.25 -14.87
CA ASP A 78 4.98 -6.75 -16.24
C ASP A 78 5.89 -5.49 -16.29
N PHE A 79 5.71 -4.54 -15.37
CA PHE A 79 6.56 -3.35 -15.27
C PHE A 79 8.00 -3.67 -14.88
N GLU A 80 8.23 -4.63 -14.00
CA GLU A 80 9.57 -5.05 -13.60
C GLU A 80 10.34 -5.63 -14.79
N GLY A 81 9.68 -6.44 -15.62
CA GLY A 81 10.26 -6.95 -16.87
C GLY A 81 10.59 -5.86 -17.87
N GLU A 82 9.70 -4.87 -18.04
CA GLU A 82 9.94 -3.71 -18.92
C GLU A 82 11.15 -2.87 -18.44
N ILE A 83 11.24 -2.62 -17.13
CA ILE A 83 12.37 -1.91 -16.54
C ILE A 83 13.68 -2.67 -16.74
N SER A 84 13.69 -4.00 -16.55
CA SER A 84 14.87 -4.83 -16.77
C SER A 84 15.34 -4.77 -18.22
N SER A 85 14.41 -4.85 -19.19
CA SER A 85 14.74 -4.73 -20.62
C SER A 85 15.40 -3.39 -20.93
N TYR A 86 14.85 -2.30 -20.40
CA TYR A 86 15.45 -0.98 -20.59
C TYR A 86 16.82 -0.84 -19.91
N GLN A 87 17.03 -1.47 -18.75
CA GLN A 87 18.35 -1.48 -18.10
C GLN A 87 19.38 -2.20 -18.96
N ASP A 88 19.05 -3.37 -19.50
CA ASP A 88 19.94 -4.14 -20.38
C ASP A 88 20.30 -3.35 -21.64
N GLU A 89 19.31 -2.72 -22.29
CA GLU A 89 19.52 -1.88 -23.48
C GLU A 89 20.47 -0.70 -23.19
N ILE A 90 20.27 -0.02 -22.06
CA ILE A 90 21.14 1.09 -21.63
C ILE A 90 22.57 0.60 -21.37
N GLU A 91 22.74 -0.52 -20.68
CA GLU A 91 24.06 -1.06 -20.35
C GLU A 91 24.83 -1.48 -21.62
N ILE A 92 24.15 -2.13 -22.58
CA ILE A 92 24.71 -2.49 -23.88
C ILE A 92 25.20 -1.25 -24.62
N GLU A 93 24.39 -0.20 -24.69
CA GLU A 93 24.73 1.03 -25.42
C GLU A 93 25.89 1.80 -24.75
N LEU A 94 25.96 1.79 -23.41
CA LEU A 94 27.07 2.35 -22.65
C LEU A 94 28.39 1.61 -22.90
N GLU A 95 28.36 0.27 -22.98
CA GLU A 95 29.54 -0.54 -23.31
C GLU A 95 30.03 -0.27 -24.73
N ASN A 96 29.11 -0.18 -25.70
CA ASN A 96 29.42 0.13 -27.09
C ASN A 96 30.05 1.53 -27.26
N SER A 97 29.62 2.48 -26.43
CA SER A 97 30.11 3.87 -26.44
C SER A 97 31.42 4.06 -25.67
N ARG A 98 31.92 3.04 -24.95
CA ARG A 98 33.21 3.16 -24.25
C ARG A 98 34.34 3.36 -25.28
N PRO A 99 35.21 4.36 -25.08
CA PRO A 99 36.38 4.52 -25.93
C PRO A 99 37.26 3.28 -25.76
N LYS A 100 37.57 2.58 -26.86
CA LYS A 100 38.58 1.52 -26.88
C LYS A 100 39.89 2.12 -26.40
N ALA A 101 40.21 1.91 -25.12
CA ALA A 101 41.46 2.34 -24.55
C ALA A 101 42.56 1.66 -25.37
N LYS A 102 43.47 2.47 -25.94
CA LYS A 102 44.73 1.98 -26.46
C LYS A 102 45.55 1.52 -25.25
N GLU A 103 45.28 0.30 -24.80
CA GLU A 103 45.95 -0.40 -23.70
C GLU A 103 47.46 -0.64 -23.98
N SER A 104 47.95 -0.23 -25.15
CA SER A 104 49.36 -0.37 -25.55
C SER A 104 50.27 0.82 -25.22
N LEU A 105 49.78 1.94 -24.69
CA LEU A 105 50.62 3.14 -24.49
C LEU A 105 50.93 3.52 -23.03
N LEU A 106 50.26 2.91 -22.05
CA LEU A 106 50.57 3.17 -20.65
C LEU A 106 51.36 2.00 -20.08
N GLY A 107 52.69 2.12 -20.13
CA GLY A 107 53.59 1.23 -19.40
C GLY A 107 53.28 1.20 -17.90
N PRO A 108 53.84 0.24 -17.14
CA PRO A 108 53.48 0.02 -15.74
C PRO A 108 53.58 1.32 -14.93
N LEU A 109 52.48 1.65 -14.25
CA LEU A 109 52.35 2.86 -13.43
C LEU A 109 53.47 2.87 -12.37
N PRO A 110 54.23 3.97 -12.20
CA PRO A 110 55.29 4.02 -11.20
C PRO A 110 54.68 3.82 -9.80
N THR A 111 55.18 2.81 -9.08
CA THR A 111 54.78 2.53 -7.71
C THR A 111 55.20 3.69 -6.80
N ALA A 112 54.39 4.02 -5.80
CA ALA A 112 54.61 5.12 -4.86
C ALA A 112 56.00 5.13 -4.20
N ALA A 113 56.67 3.97 -4.13
CA ALA A 113 58.07 3.84 -3.70
C ALA A 113 59.06 4.69 -4.54
N SER A 114 58.82 4.86 -5.84
CA SER A 114 59.69 5.69 -6.71
C SER A 114 59.47 7.19 -6.55
N LEU A 115 58.38 7.62 -5.92
CA LEU A 115 58.08 9.04 -5.69
C LEU A 115 58.66 9.56 -4.35
N GLY A 116 59.33 8.70 -3.57
CA GLY A 116 60.01 9.13 -2.34
C GLY A 116 59.09 9.66 -1.24
N ILE A 117 57.78 9.44 -1.35
CA ILE A 117 56.81 9.88 -0.35
C ILE A 117 56.73 8.82 0.74
N THR A 118 57.68 8.82 1.66
CA THR A 118 57.60 8.09 2.94
C THR A 118 57.30 9.07 4.06
N GLU A 119 56.12 9.68 4.06
CA GLU A 119 55.69 10.47 5.23
C GLU A 119 55.00 9.56 6.25
N SER A 120 55.65 9.50 7.41
CA SER A 120 55.29 8.68 8.56
C SER A 120 53.95 9.12 9.16
N ILE A 121 52.93 8.28 9.09
CA ILE A 121 51.76 8.44 9.96
C ILE A 121 52.08 7.74 11.28
N LYS A 122 52.71 8.49 12.19
CA LYS A 122 52.76 8.14 13.62
C LYS A 122 51.50 8.65 14.30
N ASP A 123 50.83 7.72 14.95
CA ASP A 123 50.08 7.85 16.21
C ASP A 123 49.28 9.14 16.48
N SER A 124 47.96 8.97 16.60
CA SER A 124 47.27 9.35 17.85
C SER A 124 45.96 8.57 18.03
N ARG A 125 46.06 7.39 18.66
CA ARG A 125 44.96 6.86 19.48
C ARG A 125 44.90 7.66 20.78
N LYS A 126 43.92 8.56 20.92
CA LYS A 126 43.20 8.83 22.19
C LYS A 126 42.21 9.99 22.01
N SER A 127 40.92 9.71 22.08
CA SER A 127 40.07 9.91 23.26
C SER A 127 38.61 9.62 22.93
#